data_AF-A0A812HIL5-F1
#
_entry.id   AF-A0A812HIL5-F1
#
_cell.length_a   1.000
_cell.length_b   1.000
_cell.length_c   1.000
_cell.angle_alpha   90.00
_cell.angle_beta   90.00
_cell.angle_gamma   90.00
#
_symmetry.space_group_name_H-M   'P 1'
#
loop_
_entity.id
_entity.type
_entity.pdbx_description
1 polymer ?
#
loop_
_entity_poly.entity_id
_entity_poly.type
_entity_poly.pdbx_seq_one_letter_code
_entity_poly.pdbx_strand_id
1 'polypeptide(L)'
;MACVGCALFLLLAGSGVAMTDITGHIYCDNYFEFYFNGQLIAKDPLDFTPHNAVKVSFQHNESEGKNKTYAILCQDYASSSGYEYTQTNNPQLGDGALLAEFSDGTRTTRDWKSFVVSFGPTDASITSGCSSSNLAPCQVQNHAMPSNWFAVDFDDSSWASATEYTASEARLAQQTLKNPS
;
A
#
# COMPACT_ATOMS: atom_id res chain seq x y z
N MET A 1 -31.38 45.02 -49.87
CA MET A 1 -31.99 44.21 -48.79
C MET A 1 -30.84 43.48 -48.11
N ALA A 2 -30.51 43.87 -46.88
CA ALA A 2 -29.31 43.42 -46.18
C ALA A 2 -29.57 42.08 -45.47
N CYS A 3 -28.57 41.21 -45.42
CA CYS A 3 -28.42 40.27 -44.31
C CYS A 3 -26.93 39.91 -44.17
N VAL A 4 -26.26 40.61 -43.26
CA VAL A 4 -24.92 40.25 -42.77
C VAL A 4 -25.15 39.22 -41.68
N GLY A 5 -24.83 37.96 -41.95
CA GLY A 5 -24.92 36.89 -40.97
C GLY A 5 -23.81 37.05 -39.93
N CYS A 6 -24.16 37.56 -38.74
CA CYS A 6 -23.31 37.51 -37.57
C CYS A 6 -23.41 36.09 -36.98
N ALA A 7 -22.42 35.24 -37.24
CA ALA A 7 -22.31 33.95 -36.56
C ALA A 7 -21.75 34.19 -35.16
N LEU A 8 -22.61 34.14 -34.15
CA LEU A 8 -22.20 34.18 -32.74
C LEU A 8 -21.60 32.81 -32.38
N PHE A 9 -20.28 32.70 -32.41
CA PHE A 9 -19.58 31.55 -31.82
C PHE A 9 -19.53 31.73 -30.29
N LEU A 10 -20.42 31.04 -29.57
CA LEU A 10 -20.23 30.83 -28.13
C LEU A 10 -19.12 29.79 -27.94
N LEU A 11 -17.91 30.26 -27.63
CA LEU A 11 -16.89 29.44 -26.98
C LEU A 11 -17.31 29.25 -25.52
N LEU A 12 -17.94 28.12 -25.21
CA LEU A 12 -18.01 27.63 -23.83
C LEU A 12 -16.58 27.26 -23.44
N ALA A 13 -15.87 28.19 -22.80
CA ALA A 13 -14.68 27.83 -22.04
C ALA A 13 -15.14 26.90 -20.91
N GLY A 14 -15.03 25.59 -21.12
CA GLY A 14 -15.22 24.62 -20.06
C GLY A 14 -14.30 25.00 -18.92
N SER A 15 -14.87 25.27 -17.74
CA SER A 15 -14.09 25.57 -16.55
C SER A 15 -13.17 24.36 -16.30
N GLY A 16 -11.87 24.55 -16.53
CA GLY A 16 -10.88 23.53 -16.22
C GLY A 16 -11.03 23.17 -14.75
N VAL A 17 -11.24 21.90 -14.47
CA VAL A 17 -11.28 21.40 -13.11
C VAL A 17 -9.89 21.58 -12.51
N ALA A 18 -9.80 22.21 -11.34
CA ALA A 18 -8.53 22.41 -10.68
C ALA A 18 -7.97 21.06 -10.22
N MET A 19 -6.69 20.83 -10.53
CA MET A 19 -5.95 19.63 -10.14
C MET A 19 -4.79 20.03 -9.23
N THR A 20 -4.57 19.27 -8.17
CA THR A 20 -3.42 19.45 -7.26
C THR A 20 -2.48 18.27 -7.39
N ASP A 21 -1.20 18.54 -7.67
CA ASP A 21 -0.16 17.52 -7.69
C ASP A 21 0.20 17.08 -6.27
N ILE A 22 0.18 15.77 -6.03
CA ILE A 22 0.64 15.14 -4.79
C ILE A 22 1.76 14.16 -5.15
N THR A 23 2.85 14.25 -4.40
CA THR A 23 3.96 13.29 -4.48
C THR A 23 4.07 12.53 -3.17
N GLY A 24 4.72 11.38 -3.18
CA GLY A 24 4.99 10.65 -1.96
C GLY A 24 6.08 9.62 -2.13
N HIS A 25 6.49 9.03 -1.02
CA HIS A 25 7.34 7.85 -0.98
C HIS A 25 6.62 6.75 -0.23
N ILE A 26 6.62 5.55 -0.81
CA ILE A 26 6.03 4.35 -0.22
C ILE A 26 7.13 3.30 -0.12
N TYR A 27 7.30 2.76 1.07
CA TYR A 27 8.15 1.61 1.34
C TYR A 27 7.24 0.48 1.82
N CYS A 28 7.33 -0.68 1.18
CA CYS A 28 6.76 -1.92 1.68
C CYS A 28 7.82 -3.01 1.59
N ASP A 29 7.95 -3.81 2.65
CA ASP A 29 8.71 -5.05 2.59
C ASP A 29 7.71 -6.19 2.27
N ASN A 30 7.59 -6.68 1.03
CA ASN A 30 8.41 -6.44 -0.18
C ASN A 30 7.69 -5.75 -1.34
N TYR A 31 6.36 -5.89 -1.43
CA TYR A 31 5.59 -5.48 -2.61
C TYR A 31 4.38 -4.66 -2.19
N PHE A 32 4.05 -3.62 -2.96
CA PHE A 32 2.82 -2.86 -2.75
C PHE A 32 2.00 -2.61 -4.02
N GLU A 33 0.71 -2.39 -3.81
CA GLU A 33 -0.17 -1.68 -4.75
C GLU A 33 -0.75 -0.45 -4.05
N PHE A 34 -0.60 0.72 -4.66
CA PHE A 34 -1.09 1.98 -4.13
C PHE A 34 -2.25 2.50 -4.97
N TYR A 35 -3.35 2.79 -4.29
CA TYR A 35 -4.56 3.37 -4.84
C TYR A 35 -4.84 4.72 -4.20
N PHE A 36 -5.31 5.66 -5.03
CA PHE A 36 -5.80 6.96 -4.60
C PHE A 36 -7.21 7.17 -5.16
N ASN A 37 -8.17 7.47 -4.28
CA ASN A 37 -9.59 7.60 -4.62
C ASN A 37 -10.13 6.44 -5.49
N GLY A 38 -9.70 5.22 -5.16
CA GLY A 38 -10.08 4.00 -5.85
C GLY A 38 -9.42 3.75 -7.21
N GLN A 39 -8.50 4.62 -7.64
CA GLN A 39 -7.70 4.41 -8.85
C GLN A 39 -6.33 3.85 -8.50
N LEU A 40 -5.89 2.81 -9.21
CA LEU A 40 -4.53 2.28 -9.08
C LEU A 40 -3.54 3.32 -9.61
N ILE A 41 -2.63 3.78 -8.73
CA ILE A 41 -1.62 4.78 -9.06
C ILE A 41 -0.27 4.12 -9.35
N ALA A 42 0.14 3.18 -8.52
CA ALA A 42 1.44 2.55 -8.62
C ALA A 42 1.43 1.12 -8.09
N LYS A 43 2.34 0.31 -8.62
CA LYS A 43 2.73 -0.98 -8.06
C LYS A 43 4.23 -0.91 -7.77
N ASP A 44 4.70 -1.67 -6.79
CA ASP A 44 6.13 -1.82 -6.58
C ASP A 44 6.76 -2.38 -7.88
N PRO A 45 7.80 -1.71 -8.43
CA PRO A 45 8.47 -2.19 -9.63
C PRO A 45 9.38 -3.40 -9.37
N LEU A 46 9.62 -3.77 -8.10
CA LEU A 46 10.49 -4.86 -7.72
C LEU A 46 9.68 -6.02 -7.16
N ASP A 47 9.98 -7.23 -7.64
CA ASP A 47 9.28 -8.43 -7.19
C ASP A 47 9.78 -8.92 -5.81
N PHE A 48 10.97 -8.49 -5.37
CA PHE A 48 11.55 -8.93 -4.09
C PHE A 48 12.70 -8.06 -3.57
N THR A 49 13.77 -7.86 -4.34
CA THR A 49 14.96 -7.10 -3.91
C THR A 49 15.56 -6.27 -5.04
N PRO A 50 16.27 -5.16 -4.73
CA PRO A 50 16.49 -4.57 -3.41
C PRO A 50 15.26 -3.85 -2.82
N HIS A 51 15.07 -3.93 -1.51
CA HIS A 51 14.02 -3.19 -0.81
C HIS A 51 14.31 -1.68 -0.90
N ASN A 52 13.39 -0.92 -1.49
CA ASN A 52 13.54 0.53 -1.69
C ASN A 52 12.22 1.25 -1.47
N ALA A 53 12.30 2.50 -1.02
CA ALA A 53 11.15 3.39 -1.10
C ALA A 53 10.92 3.80 -2.57
N VAL A 54 9.68 3.70 -3.03
CA VAL A 54 9.24 4.07 -4.37
C VAL A 54 8.60 5.45 -4.32
N LYS A 55 9.10 6.36 -5.16
CA LYS A 55 8.49 7.67 -5.36
C LYS A 55 7.24 7.54 -6.23
N VAL A 56 6.12 8.12 -5.77
CA VAL A 56 4.87 8.22 -6.51
C VAL A 56 4.50 9.67 -6.78
N SER A 57 3.75 9.91 -7.87
CA SER A 57 3.21 11.21 -8.23
C SER A 57 1.84 11.02 -8.87
N PHE A 58 0.84 11.75 -8.41
CA PHE A 58 -0.55 11.67 -8.87
C PHE A 58 -1.25 13.00 -8.63
N GLN A 59 -2.46 13.14 -9.17
CA GLN A 59 -3.23 14.37 -9.08
C GLN A 59 -4.52 14.15 -8.31
N HIS A 60 -4.85 15.11 -7.44
CA HIS A 60 -6.15 15.21 -6.81
C HIS A 60 -7.03 16.17 -7.59
N ASN A 61 -8.25 15.73 -7.88
CA ASN A 61 -9.26 16.55 -8.51
C ASN A 61 -10.01 17.34 -7.44
N GLU A 62 -9.86 18.68 -7.44
CA GLU A 62 -10.46 19.53 -6.40
C GLU A 62 -11.99 19.55 -6.44
N SER A 63 -12.63 19.13 -7.54
CA SER A 63 -14.08 18.94 -7.60
C SER A 63 -14.58 17.73 -6.81
N GLU A 64 -13.71 16.77 -6.48
CA GLU A 64 -14.00 15.63 -5.60
C GLU A 64 -14.00 16.03 -4.10
N GLY A 65 -13.68 17.30 -3.81
CA GLY A 65 -13.70 17.86 -2.47
C GLY A 65 -12.40 17.61 -1.69
N LYS A 66 -12.46 17.75 -0.36
CA LYS A 66 -11.28 17.63 0.51
C LYS A 66 -11.00 16.19 0.98
N ASN A 67 -11.94 15.28 0.76
CA ASN A 67 -11.81 13.90 1.18
C ASN A 67 -10.91 13.17 0.20
N LYS A 68 -9.90 12.50 0.73
CA LYS A 68 -8.91 11.74 -0.03
C LYS A 68 -8.79 10.36 0.60
N THR A 69 -8.91 9.32 -0.22
CA THR A 69 -8.75 7.94 0.23
C THR A 69 -7.44 7.39 -0.28
N TYR A 70 -6.56 7.02 0.65
CA TYR A 70 -5.28 6.36 0.39
C TYR A 70 -5.43 4.89 0.77
N ALA A 71 -5.24 3.99 -0.18
CA ALA A 71 -5.37 2.56 0.03
C ALA A 71 -4.09 1.89 -0.45
N ILE A 72 -3.44 1.11 0.43
CA ILE A 72 -2.18 0.43 0.13
C ILE A 72 -2.34 -1.05 0.46
N LEU A 73 -2.16 -1.90 -0.54
CA LEU A 73 -1.89 -3.32 -0.32
C LEU A 73 -0.39 -3.43 -0.12
N CYS A 74 0.05 -4.03 0.98
CA CYS A 74 1.45 -4.31 1.25
C CYS A 74 1.58 -5.82 1.53
N GLN A 75 2.56 -6.46 0.89
CA GLN A 75 2.76 -7.89 0.92
C GLN A 75 4.24 -8.20 1.16
N ASP A 76 4.50 -8.85 2.29
CA ASP A 76 5.78 -9.47 2.61
C ASP A 76 5.94 -10.79 1.84
N TYR A 77 7.17 -11.18 1.55
CA TYR A 77 7.45 -12.48 0.99
C TYR A 77 7.30 -13.54 2.07
N ALA A 78 6.61 -14.62 1.74
CA ALA A 78 6.57 -15.81 2.57
C ALA A 78 6.32 -17.05 1.70
N SER A 79 6.85 -18.19 2.12
CA SER A 79 6.44 -19.47 1.55
C SER A 79 5.11 -19.94 2.15
N SER A 80 4.60 -21.10 1.72
CA SER A 80 3.37 -21.70 2.24
C SER A 80 3.42 -22.05 3.74
N SER A 81 4.60 -22.04 4.37
CA SER A 81 4.75 -22.22 5.82
C SER A 81 4.64 -20.92 6.61
N GLY A 82 4.63 -19.76 5.96
CA GLY A 82 4.78 -18.44 6.60
C GLY A 82 6.23 -18.05 6.88
N TYR A 83 7.20 -18.92 6.59
CA TYR A 83 8.62 -18.61 6.68
C TYR A 83 9.18 -18.18 5.32
N GLU A 84 10.18 -17.33 5.37
CA GLU A 84 11.07 -16.97 4.28
C GLU A 84 12.28 -17.91 4.22
N TYR A 85 12.98 -17.91 3.08
CA TYR A 85 14.25 -18.63 2.88
C TYR A 85 14.20 -20.12 3.26
N THR A 86 13.05 -20.76 3.05
CA THR A 86 12.77 -22.14 3.47
C THR A 86 13.59 -23.21 2.75
N GLN A 87 14.24 -22.84 1.65
CA GLN A 87 15.18 -23.70 0.91
C GLN A 87 16.62 -23.58 1.43
N THR A 88 16.85 -22.81 2.51
CA THR A 88 18.16 -22.61 3.13
C THR A 88 18.22 -23.27 4.52
N ASN A 89 19.41 -23.27 5.12
CA ASN A 89 19.60 -23.73 6.50
C ASN A 89 19.18 -22.70 7.56
N ASN A 90 18.61 -21.55 7.15
CA ASN A 90 18.19 -20.49 8.04
C ASN A 90 16.82 -19.89 7.66
N PRO A 91 15.71 -20.67 7.71
CA PRO A 91 14.38 -20.10 7.54
C PRO A 91 14.07 -19.10 8.65
N GLN A 92 13.44 -17.98 8.29
CA GLN A 92 13.07 -16.92 9.24
C GLN A 92 11.66 -16.41 8.98
N LEU A 93 11.06 -15.80 10.00
CA LEU A 93 9.82 -15.05 9.81
C LEU A 93 10.18 -13.70 9.19
N GLY A 94 9.39 -13.31 8.20
CA GLY A 94 9.45 -11.96 7.65
C GLY A 94 9.03 -10.92 8.70
N ASP A 95 9.49 -9.70 8.51
CA ASP A 95 9.25 -8.56 9.38
C ASP A 95 8.29 -7.53 8.78
N GLY A 96 7.73 -7.81 7.58
CA GLY A 96 6.77 -7.04 6.80
C GLY A 96 6.42 -5.67 7.36
N ALA A 97 6.88 -4.61 6.69
CA ALA A 97 6.67 -3.23 7.13
C ALA A 97 6.09 -2.35 6.02
N LEU A 98 5.24 -1.40 6.39
CA LEU A 98 4.73 -0.35 5.51
C LEU A 98 5.07 1.03 6.10
N LEU A 99 5.67 1.89 5.28
CA LEU A 99 5.84 3.31 5.57
C LEU A 99 5.47 4.12 4.33
N ALA A 100 4.54 5.07 4.47
CA ALA A 100 4.22 5.99 3.40
C ALA A 100 4.13 7.43 3.92
N GLU A 101 4.70 8.36 3.15
CA GLU A 101 4.63 9.80 3.39
C GLU A 101 4.32 10.54 2.10
N PHE A 102 3.34 11.44 2.15
CA PHE A 102 2.86 12.22 1.01
C PHE A 102 3.04 13.72 1.25
N SER A 103 3.23 14.47 0.16
CA SER A 103 3.52 15.90 0.19
C SER A 103 2.38 16.78 0.70
N ASP A 104 1.18 16.23 0.85
CA ASP A 104 0.04 16.91 1.45
C ASP A 104 -0.07 16.69 2.98
N GLY A 105 0.92 16.04 3.58
CA GLY A 105 1.02 15.79 5.01
C GLY A 105 0.43 14.45 5.46
N THR A 106 -0.20 13.70 4.54
CA THR A 106 -0.68 12.34 4.84
C THR A 106 0.51 11.40 5.07
N ARG A 107 0.44 10.61 6.14
CA ARG A 107 1.42 9.56 6.43
C ARG A 107 0.76 8.36 7.08
N THR A 108 1.39 7.19 6.98
CA THR A 108 0.98 6.00 7.71
C THR A 108 1.15 6.21 9.21
N THR A 109 0.09 5.96 9.98
CA THR A 109 0.07 6.04 11.45
C THR A 109 -0.81 4.94 12.03
N ARG A 110 -0.88 4.84 13.36
CA ARG A 110 -1.84 3.98 14.07
C ARG A 110 -3.32 4.25 13.77
N ASP A 111 -3.65 5.39 13.16
CA ASP A 111 -5.04 5.76 12.87
C ASP A 111 -5.56 5.10 11.59
N TRP A 112 -4.66 4.54 10.76
CA TRP A 112 -5.03 3.80 9.57
C TRP A 112 -5.78 2.51 9.93
N LYS A 113 -6.71 2.10 9.07
CA LYS A 113 -7.40 0.82 9.16
C LYS A 113 -6.60 -0.27 8.46
N SER A 114 -6.56 -1.46 9.06
CA SER A 114 -5.83 -2.60 8.54
C SER A 114 -6.69 -3.86 8.51
N PHE A 115 -6.47 -4.65 7.46
CA PHE A 115 -7.06 -5.97 7.27
C PHE A 115 -5.96 -6.93 6.82
N VAL A 116 -5.85 -8.06 7.53
CA VAL A 116 -4.83 -9.07 7.25
C VAL A 116 -5.41 -10.09 6.28
N VAL A 117 -4.90 -10.08 5.05
CA VAL A 117 -5.34 -11.00 3.98
C VAL A 117 -4.71 -12.38 4.18
N SER A 118 -3.46 -12.44 4.59
CA SER A 118 -2.75 -13.68 4.84
C SER A 118 -1.81 -13.50 6.01
N PHE A 119 -1.72 -14.51 6.88
CA PHE A 119 -0.71 -14.55 7.93
C PHE A 119 -0.34 -15.98 8.28
N GLY A 120 0.91 -16.16 8.68
CA GLY A 120 1.36 -17.40 9.25
C GLY A 120 2.80 -17.30 9.76
N PRO A 121 3.29 -18.34 10.43
CA PRO A 121 2.53 -19.54 10.83
C PRO A 121 1.44 -19.24 11.86
N THR A 122 0.32 -19.95 11.81
CA THR A 122 -0.77 -19.80 12.79
C THR A 122 -0.36 -20.28 14.18
N ASP A 123 -0.93 -19.71 15.24
CA ASP A 123 -0.68 -20.12 16.63
C ASP A 123 -0.91 -21.62 16.87
N ALA A 124 -1.94 -22.19 16.23
CA ALA A 124 -2.24 -23.62 16.29
C ALA A 124 -1.12 -24.46 15.67
N SER A 125 -0.56 -24.02 14.54
CA SER A 125 0.56 -24.71 13.89
C SER A 125 1.85 -24.61 14.70
N ILE A 126 2.12 -23.45 15.32
CA ILE A 126 3.25 -23.25 16.24
C ILE A 126 3.13 -24.20 17.43
N THR A 127 1.95 -24.27 18.05
CA THR A 127 1.65 -25.19 19.14
C THR A 127 1.82 -26.66 18.73
N SER A 128 1.56 -26.97 17.46
CA SER A 128 1.73 -28.31 16.88
C SER A 128 3.17 -28.63 16.45
N GLY A 129 4.14 -27.75 16.77
CA GLY A 129 5.56 -27.97 16.53
C GLY A 129 6.13 -27.27 15.30
N CYS A 130 5.41 -26.31 14.70
CA CYS A 130 5.96 -25.45 13.66
C CYS A 130 7.10 -24.59 14.20
N SER A 131 8.22 -24.60 13.49
CA SER A 131 9.39 -23.80 13.78
C SER A 131 10.24 -23.60 12.53
N SER A 132 11.24 -22.72 12.59
CA SER A 132 12.23 -22.54 11.52
C SER A 132 13.00 -23.82 11.16
N SER A 133 13.10 -24.78 12.08
CA SER A 133 13.73 -26.09 11.85
C SER A 133 12.75 -27.21 11.55
N ASN A 134 11.45 -26.97 11.65
CA ASN A 134 10.38 -27.93 11.40
C ASN A 134 9.19 -27.25 10.72
N LEU A 135 9.29 -27.13 9.39
CA LEU A 135 8.30 -26.42 8.59
C LEU A 135 7.05 -27.26 8.27
N ALA A 136 7.11 -28.58 8.43
CA ALA A 136 6.04 -29.50 8.05
C ALA A 136 4.68 -29.22 8.72
N PRO A 137 4.59 -28.93 10.03
CA PRO A 137 3.31 -28.60 10.66
C PRO A 137 2.88 -27.13 10.45
N CYS A 138 3.72 -26.26 9.89
CA CYS A 138 3.42 -24.84 9.72
C CYS A 138 2.23 -24.64 8.77
N GLN A 139 1.33 -23.73 9.13
CA GLN A 139 0.13 -23.41 8.36
C GLN A 139 -0.04 -21.90 8.26
N VAL A 140 -0.44 -21.43 7.08
CA VAL A 140 -0.83 -20.04 6.82
C VAL A 140 -2.35 -19.96 6.78
N GLN A 141 -2.91 -18.93 7.41
CA GLN A 141 -4.32 -18.59 7.31
C GLN A 141 -4.53 -17.52 6.23
N ASN A 142 -5.53 -17.74 5.38
CA ASN A 142 -5.88 -16.82 4.31
C ASN A 142 -7.33 -16.34 4.49
N HIS A 143 -7.53 -15.05 4.28
CA HIS A 143 -8.81 -14.38 4.19
C HIS A 143 -9.02 -13.91 2.75
N ALA A 144 -10.27 -13.96 2.29
CA ALA A 144 -10.60 -13.37 0.99
C ALA A 144 -10.39 -11.85 1.06
N MET A 145 -9.69 -11.30 0.06
CA MET A 145 -9.60 -9.86 -0.12
C MET A 145 -11.02 -9.29 -0.32
N PRO A 146 -11.46 -8.30 0.48
CA PRO A 146 -12.76 -7.67 0.25
C PRO A 146 -12.79 -7.01 -1.13
N SER A 147 -13.87 -7.22 -1.88
CA SER A 147 -14.04 -6.53 -3.16
C SER A 147 -14.13 -5.02 -2.96
N ASN A 148 -13.50 -4.24 -3.84
CA ASN A 148 -13.53 -2.76 -3.79
C ASN A 148 -13.02 -2.16 -2.46
N TRP A 149 -12.16 -2.85 -1.72
CA TRP A 149 -11.57 -2.36 -0.46
C TRP A 149 -10.83 -1.01 -0.60
N PHE A 150 -10.39 -0.67 -1.83
CA PHE A 150 -9.70 0.57 -2.16
C PHE A 150 -10.64 1.74 -2.53
N ALA A 151 -11.95 1.52 -2.57
CA ALA A 151 -12.92 2.52 -3.00
C ALA A 151 -13.14 3.61 -1.92
N VAL A 152 -13.54 4.81 -2.36
CA VAL A 152 -13.76 5.97 -1.48
C VAL A 152 -14.90 5.74 -0.48
N ASP A 153 -15.89 4.93 -0.86
CA ASP A 153 -17.10 4.63 -0.10
C ASP A 153 -17.07 3.25 0.57
N PHE A 154 -15.91 2.60 0.63
CA PHE A 154 -15.76 1.32 1.31
C PHE A 154 -15.98 1.48 2.83
N ASP A 155 -16.78 0.57 3.41
CA ASP A 155 -17.01 0.53 4.86
C ASP A 155 -15.93 -0.31 5.56
N ASP A 156 -14.93 0.39 6.12
CA ASP A 156 -13.83 -0.19 6.89
C ASP A 156 -14.09 -0.18 8.41
N SER A 157 -15.32 0.08 8.87
CA SER A 157 -15.64 0.22 10.30
C SER A 157 -15.34 -1.04 11.11
N SER A 158 -15.34 -2.21 10.47
CA SER A 158 -14.99 -3.50 11.08
C SER A 158 -13.48 -3.79 11.12
N TRP A 159 -12.66 -2.98 10.42
CA TRP A 159 -11.22 -3.19 10.36
C TRP A 159 -10.54 -2.69 11.63
N ALA A 160 -9.49 -3.42 12.03
CA ALA A 160 -8.66 -3.04 13.15
C ALA A 160 -7.87 -1.77 12.82
N SER A 161 -7.46 -1.03 13.84
CA SER A 161 -6.46 0.03 13.65
C SER A 161 -5.07 -0.59 13.44
N ALA A 162 -4.23 0.09 12.66
CA ALA A 162 -2.86 -0.29 12.43
C ALA A 162 -2.04 -0.27 13.74
N THR A 163 -1.08 -1.18 13.82
CA THR A 163 -0.07 -1.18 14.89
C THR A 163 1.13 -0.39 14.41
N GLU A 164 1.55 0.59 15.21
CA GLU A 164 2.72 1.41 14.91
C GLU A 164 3.97 0.77 15.53
N TYR A 165 5.01 0.66 14.70
CA TYR A 165 6.32 0.13 15.09
C TYR A 165 7.38 1.20 14.87
N THR A 166 8.42 1.20 15.69
CA THR A 166 9.60 2.03 15.45
C THR A 166 10.35 1.57 14.20
N ALA A 167 11.10 2.47 13.57
CA ALA A 167 11.94 2.13 12.42
C ALA A 167 12.99 1.03 12.73
N SER A 168 13.38 0.86 14.00
CA SER A 168 14.23 -0.24 14.45
C SER A 168 13.49 -1.57 14.53
N GLU A 169 12.25 -1.58 15.03
CA GLU A 169 11.42 -2.78 15.12
C GLU A 169 11.03 -3.29 13.73
N ALA A 170 10.69 -2.35 12.84
CA ALA A 170 10.39 -2.62 11.43
C ALA A 170 11.63 -2.77 10.53
N ARG A 171 12.84 -2.80 11.12
CA ARG A 171 14.16 -2.90 10.47
C ARG A 171 14.44 -1.93 9.31
N LEU A 172 13.61 -0.89 9.15
CA LEU A 172 13.74 0.18 8.15
C LEU A 172 15.08 0.93 8.24
N ALA A 173 15.65 1.02 9.45
CA ALA A 173 16.95 1.68 9.68
C ALA A 173 18.15 0.94 9.04
N GLN A 174 18.05 -0.37 8.80
CA GLN A 174 19.13 -1.14 8.16
C GLN A 174 19.17 -0.96 6.65
N GLN A 175 18.09 -0.44 6.05
CA GLN A 175 17.96 -0.29 4.61
C GLN A 175 18.24 1.13 4.13
N THR A 176 17.98 2.14 4.97
CA THR A 176 18.40 3.54 4.73
C THR A 176 19.93 3.73 4.72
N LEU A 177 20.72 2.76 5.19
CA LEU A 177 22.19 2.79 5.14
C LEU A 177 22.81 2.31 3.81
N LYS A 178 22.00 1.86 2.83
CA LYS A 178 22.54 1.36 1.55
C LYS A 178 22.51 2.34 0.38
N ASN A 179 21.90 3.52 0.53
CA ASN A 179 21.92 4.56 -0.51
C ASN A 179 22.38 5.91 0.08
N PRO A 180 23.69 6.12 0.34
CA PRO A 180 24.21 7.46 0.42
C PRO A 180 24.24 8.06 -1.01
N SER A 181 23.60 9.22 -1.14
CA SER A 181 23.68 10.23 -2.22
C SER A 181 24.73 10.02 -3.32
#